data_AF-A0A9W7T9Q6-F1
#
_entry.id   AF-A0A9W7T9Q6-F1
#
_cell.length_a   1.000
_cell.length_b   1.000
_cell.length_c   1.000
_cell.angle_alpha   90.00
_cell.angle_beta   90.00
_cell.angle_gamma   90.00
#
_symmetry.space_group_name_H-M   'P 1'
#
loop_
_entity.id
_entity.type
_entity.pdbx_description
1 polymer ?
#
loop_
_entity_poly.entity_id
_entity_poly.type
_entity_poly.pdbx_seq_one_letter_code
_entity_poly.pdbx_strand_id
1 'polypeptide(L)'
;MSFYSPSGSRCVSPTVSGVRFDTAHRKKASANIFENINRDLLVKLFEKAGDTKAVERAKVILTHYQDPECISKALLTLQPDKKDRFMLITGLTRQSFTFR
;
A
#
# COMPACT_ATOMS: atom_id res chain seq x y z
N MET A 1 -45.64 8.57 24.16
CA MET A 1 -44.47 8.28 23.31
C MET A 1 -43.24 8.86 23.99
N SER A 2 -42.27 8.02 24.34
CA SER A 2 -41.05 8.42 25.04
C SER A 2 -40.01 8.86 24.02
N PHE A 3 -39.63 10.14 24.01
CA PHE A 3 -38.51 10.64 23.24
C PHE A 3 -37.21 10.14 23.89
N TYR A 4 -36.58 9.13 23.29
CA TYR A 4 -35.20 8.79 23.61
C TYR A 4 -34.30 9.94 23.15
N SER A 5 -33.88 10.81 24.07
CA SER A 5 -32.74 11.70 23.84
C SER A 5 -31.49 10.82 23.72
N PRO A 6 -30.76 10.81 22.59
CA PRO A 6 -29.49 10.11 22.51
C PRO A 6 -28.51 10.88 23.40
N SER A 7 -28.27 10.40 24.62
CA SER A 7 -27.25 10.97 25.48
C SER A 7 -25.88 10.69 24.85
N GLY A 8 -25.35 11.68 24.13
CA GLY A 8 -23.95 11.81 23.71
C GLY A 8 -23.34 10.57 23.08
N SER A 9 -23.24 10.55 21.75
CA SER A 9 -22.25 9.71 21.07
C SER A 9 -20.86 10.11 21.57
N ARG A 10 -20.36 9.43 22.59
CA ARG A 10 -18.97 9.58 23.03
C ARG A 10 -18.11 9.04 21.89
N CYS A 11 -17.55 9.95 21.12
CA CYS A 11 -16.59 9.62 20.08
C CYS A 11 -15.38 8.98 20.79
N VAL A 12 -15.30 7.65 20.78
CA VAL A 12 -14.16 6.88 21.28
C VAL A 12 -13.08 6.90 20.20
N SER A 13 -12.49 8.07 19.97
CA SER A 13 -11.26 8.15 19.20
C SER A 13 -10.06 8.15 20.15
N PRO A 14 -8.93 7.52 19.76
CA PRO A 14 -7.68 7.61 20.52
C PRO A 14 -7.26 9.06 20.81
N THR A 15 -7.66 9.98 19.92
CA THR A 15 -7.43 11.43 20.03
C THR A 15 -8.15 12.07 21.23
N VAL A 16 -9.31 11.55 21.66
CA VAL A 16 -10.09 12.13 22.79
C VAL A 16 -9.52 11.71 24.16
N SER A 17 -8.85 10.57 24.25
CA SER A 17 -8.34 10.05 25.54
C SER A 17 -6.90 10.43 25.87
N GLY A 18 -6.23 11.22 25.03
CA GLY A 18 -4.84 11.64 25.29
C GLY A 18 -3.83 10.48 25.35
N VAL A 19 -4.22 9.28 24.91
CA VAL A 19 -3.33 8.11 24.83
C VAL A 19 -2.29 8.42 23.75
N ARG A 20 -1.15 8.95 24.19
CA ARG A 20 0.04 9.03 23.36
C ARG A 20 0.45 7.59 23.05
N PHE A 21 0.62 7.28 21.77
CA PHE A 21 1.24 6.03 21.37
C PHE A 21 2.62 5.98 22.01
N ASP A 22 2.80 5.05 22.95
CA ASP A 22 4.09 4.81 23.59
C ASP A 22 5.02 4.13 22.57
N THR A 23 5.69 4.97 21.79
CA THR A 23 6.68 4.56 20.81
C THR A 23 8.02 4.25 21.46
N ALA A 24 8.23 4.65 22.72
CA ALA A 24 9.50 4.47 23.42
C ALA A 24 9.71 3.00 23.85
N HIS A 25 8.64 2.30 24.23
CA HIS A 25 8.69 0.88 24.62
C HIS A 25 8.26 -0.09 23.52
N ARG A 26 7.90 0.41 22.33
CA ARG A 26 7.52 -0.46 21.21
C ARG A 26 8.74 -1.24 20.74
N LYS A 27 8.62 -2.58 20.70
CA LYS A 27 9.63 -3.46 20.09
C LYS A 27 9.92 -2.98 18.66
N LYS A 28 11.18 -2.71 18.35
CA LYS A 28 11.59 -2.38 16.97
C LYS A 28 11.18 -3.54 16.07
N ALA A 29 10.44 -3.23 15.00
CA ALA A 29 10.16 -4.21 13.97
C ALA A 29 11.49 -4.64 13.33
N SER A 30 11.62 -5.92 12.99
CA SER A 30 12.77 -6.40 12.22
C SER A 30 12.85 -5.64 10.90
N ALA A 31 14.04 -5.16 10.54
CA ALA A 31 14.24 -4.34 9.35
C ALA A 31 13.83 -5.06 8.05
N ASN A 32 13.98 -6.39 8.01
CA ASN A 32 13.63 -7.19 6.85
C ASN A 32 12.80 -8.43 7.25
N ILE A 33 11.47 -8.30 7.24
CA ILE A 33 10.56 -9.42 7.50
C ILE A 33 10.62 -10.53 6.44
N PHE A 34 11.33 -10.30 5.32
CA PHE A 34 11.47 -11.24 4.21
C PHE A 34 12.86 -11.89 4.12
N GLU A 35 13.74 -11.65 5.09
CA GLU A 35 15.14 -12.11 5.03
C GLU A 35 15.26 -13.64 4.85
N ASN A 36 14.45 -14.39 5.58
CA ASN A 36 14.47 -15.87 5.58
C ASN A 36 13.34 -16.50 4.77
N ILE A 37 12.61 -15.70 4.00
CA ILE A 37 11.47 -16.22 3.22
C ILE A 37 11.99 -16.76 1.90
N ASN A 38 11.51 -17.94 1.51
CA ASN A 38 11.75 -18.47 0.18
C ASN A 38 11.07 -17.55 -0.85
N ARG A 39 11.90 -16.87 -1.62
CA ARG A 39 11.51 -15.85 -2.58
C ARG A 39 10.64 -16.39 -3.72
N ASP A 40 10.84 -17.65 -4.10
CA ASP A 40 10.02 -18.29 -5.13
C ASP A 40 8.59 -18.56 -4.63
N LEU A 41 8.44 -18.84 -3.32
CA LEU A 41 7.12 -18.96 -2.69
C LEU A 41 6.42 -17.61 -2.62
N LEU A 42 7.16 -16.51 -2.47
CA LEU A 42 6.59 -15.17 -2.44
C LEU A 42 5.97 -14.79 -3.80
N VAL A 43 6.66 -15.10 -4.90
CA VAL A 43 6.12 -14.88 -6.26
C VAL A 43 4.86 -15.73 -6.47
N LYS A 44 4.91 -17.03 -6.13
CA LYS A 44 3.75 -17.94 -6.24
C LYS A 44 2.56 -17.50 -5.39
N LEU A 45 2.80 -16.91 -4.21
CA LEU A 45 1.75 -16.37 -3.35
C LEU A 45 1.01 -15.23 -4.07
N PHE A 46 1.74 -14.30 -4.65
CA PHE A 46 1.13 -13.17 -5.38
C PHE A 46 0.43 -13.62 -6.66
N GLU A 47 0.99 -14.61 -7.37
CA GLU A 47 0.34 -15.22 -8.53
C GLU A 47 -1.00 -15.88 -8.14
N LYS A 48 -1.01 -16.67 -7.05
CA LYS A 48 -2.24 -17.29 -6.54
C LYS A 48 -3.25 -16.27 -6.02
N ALA A 49 -2.80 -15.15 -5.48
CA ALA A 49 -3.66 -14.06 -5.04
C ALA A 49 -4.22 -13.22 -6.21
N GLY A 50 -3.71 -13.42 -7.43
CA GLY A 50 -4.10 -12.65 -8.61
C GLY A 50 -3.57 -11.20 -8.64
N ASP A 51 -2.63 -10.84 -7.75
CA ASP A 51 -2.04 -9.50 -7.72
C ASP A 51 -0.82 -9.43 -8.65
N THR A 52 -1.10 -9.22 -9.94
CA THR A 52 -0.08 -9.13 -10.99
C THR A 52 0.93 -8.01 -10.74
N LYS A 53 0.53 -6.92 -10.09
CA LYS A 53 1.44 -5.81 -9.75
C LYS A 53 2.39 -6.18 -8.62
N ALA A 54 1.94 -6.97 -7.64
CA ALA A 54 2.82 -7.51 -6.61
C ALA A 54 3.79 -8.54 -7.18
N VAL A 55 3.35 -9.39 -8.12
CA VAL A 55 4.20 -10.36 -8.83
C VAL A 55 5.36 -9.65 -9.54
N GLU A 56 5.08 -8.64 -10.37
CA GLU A 56 6.13 -7.95 -11.13
C GLU A 56 7.12 -7.21 -10.24
N ARG A 57 6.63 -6.55 -9.17
CA ARG A 57 7.52 -5.93 -8.18
C ARG A 57 8.40 -6.95 -7.47
N ALA A 58 7.85 -8.11 -7.11
CA ALA A 58 8.62 -9.18 -6.49
C ALA A 58 9.72 -9.69 -7.43
N LYS A 59 9.41 -9.93 -8.71
CA LYS A 59 10.39 -10.33 -9.72
C LYS A 59 11.53 -9.31 -9.86
N VAL A 60 11.22 -8.01 -9.94
CA VAL A 60 12.23 -6.93 -10.04
C VAL A 60 13.17 -6.88 -8.84
N ILE A 61 12.64 -7.03 -7.62
CA ILE A 61 13.45 -7.06 -6.41
C ILE A 61 14.38 -8.28 -6.40
N LEU A 62 13.92 -9.40 -6.97
CA LEU A 62 14.69 -10.63 -7.04
C LEU A 62 15.81 -10.57 -8.07
N THR A 63 15.53 -10.05 -9.27
CA THR A 63 16.52 -9.95 -10.34
C THR A 63 17.65 -8.99 -10.00
N HIS A 64 17.38 -7.95 -9.21
CA HIS A 64 18.36 -6.90 -8.87
C HIS A 64 18.77 -6.91 -7.39
N TYR A 65 18.64 -8.04 -6.68
CA TYR A 65 18.85 -8.14 -5.22
C TYR A 65 20.16 -7.50 -4.71
N GLN A 66 21.23 -7.53 -5.51
CA GLN A 66 22.54 -6.99 -5.15
C GLN A 66 22.69 -5.47 -5.39
N ASP A 67 21.77 -4.85 -6.12
CA ASP A 67 21.84 -3.43 -6.51
C ASP A 67 20.56 -2.67 -6.09
N PRO A 68 20.57 -2.06 -4.89
CA PRO A 68 19.40 -1.33 -4.39
C PRO A 68 19.05 -0.10 -5.25
N GLU A 69 20.01 0.49 -5.95
CA GLU A 69 19.79 1.64 -6.84
C GLU A 69 19.09 1.21 -8.14
N CYS A 70 19.44 0.04 -8.67
CA CYS A 70 18.75 -0.52 -9.82
C CYS A 70 17.34 -0.98 -9.46
N ILE A 71 17.15 -1.59 -8.28
CA ILE A 71 15.81 -1.91 -7.75
C ILE A 71 14.96 -0.63 -7.65
N SER A 72 15.48 0.43 -7.04
CA SER A 72 14.71 1.65 -6.80
C SER A 72 14.22 2.27 -8.12
N LYS A 73 15.09 2.35 -9.13
CA LYS A 73 14.76 2.85 -10.47
C LYS A 73 13.71 1.98 -11.16
N ALA A 74 13.88 0.65 -11.14
CA ALA A 74 12.93 -0.28 -11.76
C ALA A 74 11.55 -0.30 -11.05
N LEU A 75 11.51 -0.09 -9.73
CA LEU A 75 10.25 0.04 -9.00
C LEU A 75 9.56 1.39 -9.27
N LEU A 76 10.32 2.46 -9.48
CA LEU A 76 9.78 3.77 -9.84
C LEU A 76 9.15 3.76 -11.24
N THR A 77 9.74 3.05 -12.20
CA THR A 77 9.15 2.90 -13.55
C THR A 77 7.91 2.02 -13.54
N LEU A 78 7.80 1.07 -12.60
CA LEU A 78 6.61 0.25 -12.37
C LEU A 78 5.48 0.98 -11.64
N GLN A 79 5.70 2.15 -11.03
CA GLN A 79 4.61 2.87 -10.37
C GLN A 79 3.59 3.38 -11.39
N PRO A 80 2.29 3.31 -11.08
CA PRO A 80 1.28 3.94 -11.91
C PRO A 80 1.56 5.43 -11.99
N ASP A 81 1.54 5.92 -13.22
CA ASP A 81 1.83 7.30 -13.57
C ASP A 81 0.93 8.22 -12.73
N LYS A 82 1.49 9.28 -12.15
CA LYS A 82 0.73 10.16 -11.21
C LYS A 82 -0.53 10.73 -11.87
N LYS A 83 -0.51 10.84 -13.20
CA LYS A 83 -1.61 11.26 -14.05
C LYS A 83 -2.83 10.34 -13.91
N ASP A 84 -2.67 9.02 -13.86
CA ASP A 84 -3.79 8.09 -13.71
C ASP A 84 -4.43 8.19 -12.33
N ARG A 85 -3.62 8.37 -11.28
CA ARG A 85 -4.15 8.62 -9.93
C ARG A 85 -4.95 9.92 -9.86
N PHE A 86 -4.47 10.97 -10.52
CA PHE A 86 -5.19 12.24 -10.58
C PHE A 86 -6.51 12.09 -11.36
N MET A 87 -6.51 11.39 -12.49
CA MET A 87 -7.73 11.10 -13.27
C MET A 87 -8.74 10.24 -12.52
N LEU A 88 -8.27 9.27 -11.72
CA LEU A 88 -9.13 8.47 -10.83
C LEU A 88 -9.78 9.31 -9.73
N ILE A 89 -9.05 10.28 -9.17
CA ILE A 89 -9.56 11.17 -8.12
C ILE A 89 -10.52 12.22 -8.69
N THR A 90 -10.22 12.76 -9.88
CA THR A 90 -11.04 13.82 -10.49
C THR A 90 -12.19 13.29 -11.34
N GLY A 91 -12.27 11.98 -11.57
CA GLY A 91 -13.31 11.36 -12.40
C GLY A 91 -13.24 11.72 -13.88
N LEU A 92 -12.15 12.36 -14.34
CA LEU A 92 -11.97 12.66 -15.75
C LEU A 92 -11.65 11.35 -16.48
N THR A 93 -12.55 10.87 -17.33
CA THR A 93 -12.27 9.76 -18.26
C THR A 93 -11.62 10.29 -19.53
N ARG A 94 -10.57 9.63 -20.02
CA ARG A 94 -10.01 9.92 -21.35
C ARG A 94 -11.08 9.63 -22.40
N GLN A 95 -11.66 10.67 -23.01
CA GLN A 95 -12.34 10.48 -24.29
C GLN A 95 -11.25 10.11 -25.31
N SER A 96 -11.36 8.90 -25.86
CA SER A 96 -10.54 8.50 -27.00
C SER A 96 -10.86 9.41 -28.18
N PHE A 97 -9.99 10.36 -28.48
CA PHE A 97 -10.04 11.07 -29.75
C PHE A 97 -9.63 10.09 -30.84
N THR A 98 -10.61 9.40 -31.42
CA THR A 98 -10.45 8.78 -32.73
C THR A 98 -10.37 9.91 -33.75
N PHE A 99 -9.16 10.22 -34.22
CA PHE A 99 -9.00 11.02 -35.43
C PHE A 99 -9.56 10.22 -36.60
N ARG A 100 -10.52 10.83 -37.31
CA ARG A 100 -11.12 10.31 -38.53
C ARG A 100 -10.32 10.81 -39.73
#